data_AF-A0A966F9N8-F1
#
_entry.id   AF-A0A966F9N8-F1
#
_cell.length_a   1.000
_cell.length_b   1.000
_cell.length_c   1.000
_cell.angle_alpha   90.00
_cell.angle_beta   90.00
_cell.angle_gamma   90.00
#
_symmetry.space_group_name_H-M   'P 1'
#
loop_
_entity.id
_entity.type
_entity.pdbx_description
1 polymer ?
#
loop_
_entity_poly.entity_id
_entity_poly.type
_entity_poly.pdbx_seq_one_letter_code
_entity_poly.pdbx_strand_id
1 'polypeptide(L)'
;KKEYSLITLKRTNDFSAFYHRLAVTVGDKVKRGDLLADTTSTDKGQLAVGQNALVAFMSWNGANYEDAIVISERLVKKSKFASIHLDELDVSVRDTKLGP
;
A
#
# COMPACT_ATOMS: atom_id res chain seq x y z
N LYS A 1 28.15 -3.15 -15.31
CA LYS A 1 27.29 -3.25 -14.11
C LYS A 1 25.97 -2.56 -14.46
N LYS A 2 24.81 -3.21 -14.28
CA LYS A 2 23.51 -2.56 -14.48
C LYS A 2 22.98 -2.13 -13.12
N GLU A 3 22.49 -0.90 -13.05
CA GLU A 3 21.89 -0.33 -11.84
C GLU A 3 20.42 -0.05 -12.13
N TYR A 4 19.56 -0.41 -11.17
CA TYR A 4 18.11 -0.25 -11.27
C TYR A 4 17.67 0.66 -10.11
N SER A 5 17.23 1.87 -10.43
CA SER A 5 16.73 2.80 -9.43
C SER A 5 15.33 2.39 -8.98
N LEU A 6 15.15 2.24 -7.67
CA LEU A 6 13.85 1.94 -7.07
C LEU A 6 13.15 3.22 -6.63
N ILE A 7 11.82 3.19 -6.65
CA ILE A 7 10.98 4.28 -6.16
C ILE A 7 10.75 4.02 -4.68
N THR A 8 11.31 4.86 -3.82
CA THR A 8 11.22 4.70 -2.36
C THR A 8 9.83 5.06 -1.82
N LEU A 9 9.25 6.15 -2.31
CA LEU A 9 7.90 6.58 -1.98
C LEU A 9 7.46 7.63 -3.00
N LYS A 10 6.34 7.40 -3.67
CA LYS A 10 5.74 8.32 -4.63
C LYS A 10 4.23 8.30 -4.48
N ARG A 11 3.61 9.46 -4.63
CA ARG A 11 2.15 9.61 -4.66
C ARG A 11 1.59 9.18 -6.03
N THR A 12 0.50 8.44 -6.03
CA THR A 12 -0.30 8.18 -7.23
C THR A 12 -1.37 9.26 -7.43
N ASN A 13 -1.97 9.30 -8.63
CA ASN A 13 -3.08 10.23 -8.90
C ASN A 13 -4.30 9.98 -7.99
N ASP A 14 -4.44 8.77 -7.45
CA ASP A 14 -5.47 8.38 -6.49
C ASP A 14 -5.02 8.56 -5.03
N PHE A 15 -4.02 9.43 -4.79
CA PHE A 15 -3.53 9.78 -3.45
C PHE A 15 -2.98 8.59 -2.63
N SER A 16 -2.79 7.42 -3.23
CA SER A 16 -2.19 6.26 -2.55
C SER A 16 -0.67 6.32 -2.61
N ALA A 17 -0.02 5.69 -1.63
CA ALA A 17 1.42 5.47 -1.67
C ALA A 17 1.81 4.40 -2.70
N PHE A 18 2.84 4.69 -3.49
CA PHE A 18 3.50 3.77 -4.40
C PHE A 18 4.99 3.69 -4.07
N TYR A 19 5.50 2.48 -3.86
CA TYR A 19 6.91 2.23 -3.62
C TYR A 19 7.31 0.81 -3.99
N HIS A 20 8.60 0.61 -4.21
CA HIS A 20 9.19 -0.69 -4.46
C HIS A 20 9.79 -1.28 -3.18
N ARG A 21 9.54 -2.58 -2.96
CA ARG A 21 10.16 -3.38 -1.91
C ARG A 21 11.09 -4.40 -2.55
N LEU A 22 12.32 -4.52 -2.06
CA LEU A 22 13.26 -5.51 -2.56
C LEU A 22 12.71 -6.93 -2.30
N ALA A 23 12.71 -7.75 -3.35
CA ALA A 23 12.35 -9.17 -3.26
C ALA A 23 13.60 -10.08 -3.20
N VAL A 24 14.78 -9.51 -3.41
CA VAL A 24 16.08 -10.22 -3.45
C VAL A 24 17.05 -9.65 -2.42
N THR A 25 18.04 -10.45 -2.07
CA THR A 25 19.08 -10.13 -1.10
C THR A 25 20.46 -10.07 -1.76
N VAL A 26 21.43 -9.45 -1.10
CA VAL A 26 22.81 -9.40 -1.60
C VAL A 26 23.38 -10.81 -1.64
N GLY A 27 23.82 -11.25 -2.83
CA GLY A 27 24.39 -12.58 -3.06
C GLY A 27 23.45 -13.57 -3.75
N ASP A 28 22.17 -13.23 -3.93
CA ASP A 28 21.23 -14.10 -4.64
C ASP A 28 21.59 -14.23 -6.12
N LYS A 29 21.53 -15.47 -6.63
CA LYS A 29 21.74 -15.77 -8.06
C LYS A 29 20.44 -15.52 -8.82
N VAL A 30 20.38 -14.44 -9.58
CA VAL A 30 19.22 -14.07 -10.39
C VAL A 30 19.40 -14.46 -11.86
N LYS A 31 18.32 -14.92 -12.49
CA LYS A 31 18.22 -15.19 -13.92
C LYS A 31 17.43 -14.08 -14.62
N ARG A 32 17.53 -14.03 -15.95
CA ARG A 32 16.71 -13.10 -16.74
C ARG A 32 15.23 -13.43 -16.53
N GLY A 33 14.46 -12.43 -16.10
CA GLY A 33 13.02 -12.56 -15.85
C GLY A 33 12.67 -12.77 -14.37
N ASP A 34 13.66 -12.95 -13.50
CA ASP A 34 13.40 -13.06 -12.07
C ASP A 34 12.95 -11.72 -11.47
N LEU A 35 12.10 -11.81 -10.48
CA LEU A 35 11.61 -10.66 -9.72
C LEU A 35 12.75 -10.06 -8.88
N LEU A 36 12.99 -8.77 -9.03
CA LEU A 36 13.99 -8.02 -8.23
C LEU A 36 13.32 -7.18 -7.13
N ALA A 37 12.13 -6.65 -7.39
CA ALA A 37 11.39 -5.84 -6.45
C ALA A 37 9.89 -5.98 -6.68
N ASP A 38 9.14 -6.06 -5.58
CA ASP A 38 7.68 -5.95 -5.56
C ASP A 38 7.25 -4.48 -5.46
N THR A 39 5.98 -4.23 -5.78
CA THR A 39 5.31 -2.94 -5.63
C THR A 39 4.40 -2.94 -4.41
N THR A 40 3.63 -1.86 -4.21
CA THR A 40 2.65 -1.74 -3.12
C THR A 40 1.48 -2.71 -3.23
N SER A 41 1.11 -3.12 -4.44
CA SER A 41 -0.01 -4.03 -4.70
C SER A 41 0.44 -5.40 -5.24
N THR A 42 1.69 -5.77 -5.01
CA THR A 42 2.20 -7.11 -5.36
C THR A 42 2.92 -7.77 -4.19
N ASP A 43 2.86 -9.09 -4.15
CA ASP A 43 3.63 -9.94 -3.25
C ASP A 43 4.20 -11.10 -4.05
N LYS A 44 5.54 -11.25 -4.03
CA LYS A 44 6.28 -12.31 -4.74
C LYS A 44 5.96 -12.36 -6.23
N GLY A 45 5.81 -11.19 -6.85
CA GLY A 45 5.57 -11.06 -8.29
C GLY A 45 4.14 -11.38 -8.71
N GLN A 46 3.22 -11.56 -7.76
CA GLN A 46 1.80 -11.74 -8.01
C GLN A 46 1.00 -10.54 -7.50
N LEU A 47 -0.14 -10.28 -8.14
CA LEU A 47 -1.06 -9.22 -7.74
C LEU A 47 -1.66 -9.55 -6.35
N ALA A 48 -1.54 -8.60 -5.42
CA ALA A 48 -2.00 -8.72 -4.05
C ALA A 48 -2.74 -7.45 -3.62
N VAL A 49 -4.01 -7.32 -4.02
CA VAL A 49 -4.87 -6.14 -3.77
C VAL A 49 -5.45 -6.07 -2.35
N GLY A 50 -5.31 -7.13 -1.55
CA GLY A 50 -5.93 -7.24 -0.24
C GLY A 50 -5.17 -8.18 0.69
N GLN A 51 -5.87 -8.75 1.66
CA GLN A 51 -5.30 -9.71 2.61
C GLN A 51 -6.20 -10.92 2.76
N ASN A 52 -5.56 -12.08 2.95
CA ASN A 52 -6.27 -13.29 3.34
C ASN A 52 -6.71 -13.17 4.81
N ALA A 53 -7.99 -13.45 5.07
CA ALA A 53 -8.58 -13.46 6.41
C ALA A 53 -9.40 -14.74 6.63
N LEU A 54 -9.44 -15.21 7.88
CA LEU A 54 -10.33 -16.29 8.28
C LEU A 54 -11.74 -15.72 8.47
N VAL A 55 -12.72 -16.31 7.80
CA VAL A 55 -14.12 -15.87 7.82
C VAL A 55 -15.00 -16.95 8.43
N ALA A 56 -15.96 -16.55 9.26
CA ALA A 56 -16.99 -17.42 9.80
C ALA A 56 -18.37 -16.96 9.28
N PHE A 57 -19.15 -17.90 8.75
CA PHE A 57 -20.51 -17.65 8.29
C PHE A 57 -21.48 -17.99 9.42
N MET A 58 -21.85 -16.99 10.22
CA MET A 58 -22.81 -17.14 11.32
C MET A 58 -23.50 -15.81 11.61
N SER A 59 -24.71 -15.86 12.18
CA SER A 59 -25.35 -14.68 12.76
C SER A 59 -24.71 -14.33 14.11
N TRP A 60 -24.49 -13.04 14.38
CA TRP A 60 -23.85 -12.58 15.61
C TRP A 60 -24.68 -11.49 16.29
N ASN A 61 -25.67 -11.89 17.10
CA ASN A 61 -26.49 -10.98 17.92
C ASN A 61 -27.01 -9.72 17.20
N GLY A 62 -27.33 -9.83 15.90
CA GLY A 62 -27.77 -8.70 15.06
C GLY A 62 -26.67 -7.72 14.63
N ALA A 63 -25.41 -7.89 15.08
CA ALA A 63 -24.30 -7.03 14.70
C ALA A 63 -23.90 -7.16 13.22
N ASN A 64 -24.27 -8.27 12.57
CA ASN A 64 -24.14 -8.50 11.14
C ASN A 64 -25.50 -8.52 10.42
N TYR A 65 -26.46 -7.70 10.87
CA TYR A 65 -27.74 -7.54 10.20
C TYR A 65 -27.55 -6.90 8.81
N GLU A 66 -28.31 -7.37 7.81
CA GLU A 66 -28.18 -6.98 6.39
C GLU A 66 -26.74 -7.14 5.88
N ASP A 67 -26.10 -6.04 5.49
CA ASP A 67 -24.77 -6.02 4.85
C ASP A 67 -23.64 -5.67 5.84
N ALA A 68 -23.94 -5.64 7.14
CA ALA A 68 -22.95 -5.30 8.16
C ALA A 68 -21.92 -6.42 8.36
N ILE A 69 -20.64 -6.04 8.42
CA ILE A 69 -19.51 -6.96 8.65
C ILE A 69 -18.92 -6.70 10.03
N VAL A 70 -18.85 -7.75 10.84
CA VAL A 70 -18.15 -7.73 12.13
C VAL A 70 -16.69 -8.12 11.91
N ILE A 71 -15.77 -7.26 12.33
CA ILE A 71 -14.33 -7.52 12.23
C ILE A 71 -13.71 -7.78 13.61
N SER A 72 -12.74 -8.69 13.65
CA SER A 72 -11.95 -8.94 14.86
C SER A 72 -10.97 -7.79 15.09
N GLU A 73 -10.92 -7.26 16.32
CA GLU A 73 -9.91 -6.28 16.76
C GLU A 73 -8.47 -6.74 16.49
N ARG A 74 -8.23 -8.06 16.43
CA ARG A 74 -6.94 -8.65 16.07
C ARG A 74 -6.44 -8.19 14.69
N LEU A 75 -7.34 -7.90 13.75
CA LEU A 75 -6.97 -7.41 12.42
C LEU A 75 -6.39 -6.00 12.49
N VAL A 76 -6.93 -5.16 13.38
CA VAL A 76 -6.43 -3.81 13.66
C VAL A 76 -5.08 -3.88 14.37
N LYS A 77 -4.96 -4.70 15.42
CA LYS A 77 -3.71 -4.90 16.18
C LYS A 77 -2.54 -5.38 15.32
N LYS A 78 -2.82 -6.10 14.22
CA LYS A 78 -1.82 -6.61 13.28
C LYS A 78 -1.68 -5.76 12.01
N SER A 79 -2.32 -4.59 11.95
CA SER A 79 -2.33 -3.69 10.80
C SER A 79 -2.60 -4.39 9.46
N LYS A 80 -3.55 -5.34 9.45
CA LYS A 80 -3.80 -6.17 8.24
C LYS A 80 -4.41 -5.34 7.12
N PHE A 81 -5.42 -4.53 7.44
CA PHE A 81 -6.12 -3.69 6.46
C PHE A 81 -5.72 -2.21 6.63
N ALA A 82 -4.42 -1.95 6.73
CA ALA A 82 -3.89 -0.60 6.83
C ALA A 82 -3.38 -0.12 5.45
N SER A 83 -3.70 1.12 5.09
CA SER A 83 -3.23 1.80 3.87
C SER A 83 -2.49 3.09 4.23
N ILE A 84 -1.69 3.60 3.28
CA ILE A 84 -0.98 4.88 3.40
C ILE A 84 -1.46 5.78 2.26
N HIS A 85 -1.94 6.96 2.63
CA HIS A 85 -2.35 8.02 1.70
C HIS A 85 -1.37 9.20 1.80
N LEU A 86 -1.10 9.82 0.65
CA LEU A 86 -0.16 10.93 0.49
C LEU A 86 -0.91 12.13 -0.07
N ASP A 87 -0.95 13.20 0.70
CA ASP A 87 -1.50 14.50 0.30
C ASP A 87 -0.36 15.51 0.14
N GLU A 88 -0.42 16.30 -0.93
CA GLU A 88 0.54 17.35 -1.22
C GLU A 88 -0.19 18.69 -1.17
N LEU A 89 0.30 19.58 -0.32
CA LEU A 89 -0.27 20.90 -0.08
C LEU A 89 0.73 21.94 -0.59
N ASP A 90 0.46 22.47 -1.78
CA ASP A 90 1.27 23.53 -2.36
C ASP A 90 0.68 24.90 -2.01
N VAL A 91 1.51 25.77 -1.43
CA VAL A 91 1.17 27.16 -1.17
C VAL A 91 2.10 28.04 -1.98
N SER A 92 1.53 28.84 -2.89
CA SER A 92 2.28 29.86 -3.60
C SER A 92 2.03 31.23 -2.97
N VAL A 93 3.09 31.88 -2.49
CA VAL A 93 3.04 33.30 -2.14
C VAL A 93 3.28 34.11 -3.41
N ARG A 94 2.43 35.10 -3.68
CA ARG A 94 2.56 36.01 -4.82
C ARG A 94 2.49 37.44 -4.32
N ASP A 95 3.43 38.27 -4.77
CA ASP A 95 3.38 39.70 -4.51
C ASP A 95 2.17 40.32 -5.21
N THR A 96 1.38 41.08 -4.46
CA THR A 96 0.27 41.86 -5.02
C THR A 96 0.69 43.31 -5.18
N LYS A 97 -0.03 44.06 -6.00
CA LYS A 97 0.25 45.50 -6.21
C LYS A 97 0.10 46.35 -4.94
N LEU A 98 -0.52 45.82 -3.89
CA LEU A 98 -0.71 46.48 -2.60
C LEU A 98 0.36 46.08 -1.56
N GLY A 99 1.39 45.35 -2.00
CA GLY A 99 2.37 44.69 -1.12
C GLY A 99 2.14 43.18 -1.05
N PRO A 100 2.96 42.44 -0.28
CA PRO A 100 2.64 41.06 0.07
C PRO A 100 1.24 40.94 0.70
#